data_AF-A0A350EQJ9-F1
#
_entry.id   AF-A0A350EQJ9-F1
#
_cell.length_a   1.000
_cell.length_b   1.000
_cell.length_c   1.000
_cell.angle_alpha   90.00
_cell.angle_beta   90.00
_cell.angle_gamma   90.00
#
_symmetry.space_group_name_H-M   'P 1'
#
loop_
_entity.id
_entity.type
_entity.pdbx_description
1 polymer ?
#
loop_
_entity_poly.entity_id
_entity_poly.type
_entity_poly.pdbx_seq_one_letter_code
_entity_poly.pdbx_strand_id
1 'polypeptide(L)'
;MEVWHASAGRATLTGNLNERFAMLPKYSIEYTVSFKKHDFMHHVGTDDPVAAEEFLEELLERGYRIRGIKHEGAQLSQKDGDRMLRTAAGMLASKRLCASLGIKPEEERFRFGFTA
;
A
#
# COMPACT_ATOMS: atom_id res chain seq x y z
N MET A 1 -10.64 -63.40 -7.73
CA MET A 1 -10.36 -62.99 -9.13
C MET A 1 -10.97 -61.63 -9.33
N GLU A 2 -10.19 -60.76 -9.93
CA GLU A 2 -10.34 -59.31 -10.03
C GLU A 2 -11.63 -58.88 -10.72
N VAL A 3 -12.17 -57.72 -10.34
CA VAL A 3 -12.22 -56.56 -11.25
C VAL A 3 -12.48 -55.29 -10.45
N TRP A 4 -11.50 -54.40 -10.48
CA TRP A 4 -11.59 -53.01 -10.06
C TRP A 4 -12.44 -52.24 -11.06
N HIS A 5 -13.46 -51.51 -10.60
CA HIS A 5 -14.02 -50.40 -11.37
C HIS A 5 -14.01 -49.13 -10.51
N ALA A 6 -12.88 -48.43 -10.62
CA ALA A 6 -12.77 -47.03 -10.25
C ALA A 6 -13.53 -46.20 -11.30
N SER A 7 -14.64 -45.57 -10.90
CA SER A 7 -15.25 -44.48 -11.66
C SER A 7 -15.05 -43.17 -10.90
N ALA A 8 -13.88 -42.57 -11.14
CA ALA A 8 -13.59 -41.19 -10.81
C ALA A 8 -14.29 -40.28 -11.84
N GLY A 9 -15.47 -39.77 -11.50
CA GLY A 9 -16.10 -38.67 -12.22
C GLY A 9 -15.35 -37.38 -11.95
N ARG A 10 -14.28 -37.11 -12.73
CA ARG A 10 -13.63 -35.80 -12.78
C ARG A 10 -14.58 -34.83 -13.46
N ALA A 11 -15.28 -34.02 -12.67
CA ALA A 11 -15.89 -32.80 -13.15
C ALA A 11 -14.76 -31.84 -13.54
N THR A 12 -14.50 -31.72 -14.84
CA THR A 12 -13.73 -30.62 -15.42
C THR A 12 -14.55 -29.34 -15.25
N LEU A 13 -14.37 -28.67 -14.10
CA LEU A 13 -14.71 -27.28 -13.94
C LEU A 13 -13.68 -26.46 -14.72
N THR A 14 -13.87 -26.35 -16.03
CA THR A 14 -13.37 -25.23 -16.83
C THR A 14 -14.14 -23.98 -16.42
N GLY A 15 -13.82 -23.49 -15.22
CA GLY A 15 -14.18 -22.15 -14.79
C GLY A 15 -13.44 -21.15 -15.66
N ASN A 16 -14.20 -20.29 -16.33
CA ASN A 16 -13.75 -19.12 -17.07
C ASN A 16 -12.55 -18.45 -16.41
N LEU A 17 -11.37 -18.56 -17.02
CA LEU A 17 -10.17 -17.79 -16.64
C LEU A 17 -10.35 -16.29 -16.83
N ASN A 18 -11.42 -15.86 -17.51
CA ASN A 18 -11.69 -14.47 -17.83
C ASN A 18 -12.50 -13.71 -16.76
N GLU A 19 -12.96 -14.38 -15.70
CA GLU A 19 -13.63 -13.76 -14.54
C GLU A 19 -12.69 -13.65 -13.31
N ARG A 20 -11.43 -14.07 -13.46
CA ARG A 20 -10.34 -13.90 -12.49
C ARG A 20 -9.51 -12.63 -12.71
N PHE A 21 -9.98 -11.69 -13.53
CA PHE A 21 -9.62 -10.28 -13.38
C PHE A 21 -10.34 -9.70 -12.15
N ALA A 22 -10.18 -10.36 -11.01
CA ALA A 22 -10.57 -9.84 -9.72
C ALA A 22 -9.70 -8.60 -9.49
N MET A 23 -10.34 -7.45 -9.27
CA MET A 23 -9.75 -6.14 -9.00
C MET A 23 -8.38 -6.28 -8.32
N LEU A 24 -7.31 -6.17 -9.12
CA LEU A 24 -5.98 -6.01 -8.55
C LEU A 24 -6.00 -4.66 -7.84
N PRO A 25 -5.56 -4.57 -6.57
CA PRO A 25 -5.52 -3.30 -5.89
C PRO A 25 -4.68 -2.35 -6.74
N LYS A 26 -5.27 -1.21 -7.11
CA LYS A 26 -4.60 -0.25 -8.00
C LYS A 26 -3.26 0.16 -7.46
N TYR A 27 -3.06 0.22 -6.14
CA TYR A 27 -1.78 0.45 -5.50
C TYR A 27 -1.41 -0.71 -4.57
N SER A 28 -0.14 -1.09 -4.56
CA SER A 28 0.42 -2.06 -3.60
C SER A 28 1.73 -1.51 -3.03
N ILE A 29 1.79 -1.30 -1.72
CA ILE A 29 2.95 -0.75 -1.02
C ILE A 29 3.66 -1.89 -0.30
N GLU A 30 4.93 -2.09 -0.61
CA GLU A 30 5.82 -3.06 0.05
C GLU A 30 6.69 -2.35 1.08
N TYR A 31 6.69 -2.85 2.31
CA TYR A 31 7.47 -2.30 3.41
C TYR A 31 7.99 -3.41 4.30
N THR A 32 8.96 -3.04 5.13
CA THR A 32 9.63 -3.97 6.03
C THR A 32 9.49 -3.49 7.47
N VAL A 33 9.04 -4.41 8.32
CA VAL A 33 8.96 -4.21 9.77
C VAL A 33 10.11 -5.00 10.39
N SER A 34 11.09 -4.29 10.92
CA SER A 34 12.24 -4.92 11.57
C SER A 34 11.92 -5.19 13.03
N PHE A 35 11.88 -6.46 13.43
CA PHE A 35 11.73 -6.88 14.82
C PHE A 35 12.97 -7.64 15.28
N LYS A 36 13.74 -7.02 16.19
CA LYS A 36 15.04 -7.51 16.66
C LYS A 36 16.03 -7.74 15.50
N LYS A 37 16.25 -8.99 15.11
CA LYS A 37 17.18 -9.41 14.05
C LYS A 37 16.46 -9.89 12.78
N HIS A 38 15.13 -9.83 12.74
CA HIS A 38 14.34 -10.34 11.63
C HIS A 38 13.59 -9.21 10.93
N ASP A 39 13.67 -9.18 9.62
CA ASP A 39 12.97 -8.23 8.76
C ASP A 39 11.76 -8.96 8.16
N PHE A 40 10.55 -8.50 8.49
CA PHE A 40 9.32 -9.08 7.93
C PHE A 40 8.85 -8.21 6.77
N MET A 41 8.77 -8.79 5.58
CA MET A 41 8.24 -8.10 4.40
C MET A 41 6.71 -8.17 4.43
N HIS A 42 6.09 -6.99 4.41
CA HIS A 42 4.66 -6.83 4.36
C HIS A 42 4.27 -6.08 3.08
N HIS A 43 3.07 -6.36 2.59
CA HIS A 43 2.46 -5.57 1.54
C HIS A 43 1.04 -5.20 1.94
N VAL A 44 0.60 -4.02 1.52
CA VAL A 44 -0.79 -3.56 1.65
C VAL A 44 -1.24 -3.06 0.28
N GLY A 45 -2.43 -3.52 -0.13
CA GLY A 45 -3.07 -3.11 -1.37
C GLY A 45 -4.23 -2.16 -1.10
N THR A 46 -4.37 -1.11 -1.91
CA THR A 46 -5.50 -0.18 -1.91
C THR A 46 -5.84 0.25 -3.33
N ASP A 47 -7.12 0.48 -3.61
CA ASP A 47 -7.58 1.01 -4.90
C ASP A 47 -7.66 2.55 -4.93
N ASP A 48 -7.52 3.18 -3.76
CA ASP A 48 -7.63 4.62 -3.59
C ASP A 48 -6.24 5.28 -3.45
N PRO A 49 -5.89 6.27 -4.30
CA PRO A 49 -4.59 6.92 -4.27
C PRO A 49 -4.39 7.75 -2.99
N VAL A 50 -5.45 8.32 -2.41
CA VAL A 50 -5.37 9.11 -1.18
C VAL A 50 -5.06 8.18 0.01
N ALA A 51 -5.76 7.05 0.09
CA ALA A 51 -5.50 6.02 1.09
C ALA A 51 -4.08 5.45 0.98
N ALA A 52 -3.52 5.38 -0.23
CA ALA A 52 -2.13 4.99 -0.42
C ALA A 52 -1.16 6.04 0.16
N GLU A 53 -1.42 7.33 -0.05
CA GLU A 53 -0.62 8.43 0.52
C GLU A 53 -0.74 8.49 2.05
N GLU A 54 -1.95 8.30 2.60
CA GLU A 54 -2.19 8.20 4.05
C GLU A 54 -1.43 7.02 4.66
N PHE A 55 -1.45 5.86 4.00
CA PHE A 55 -0.70 4.71 4.49
C PHE A 55 0.81 4.95 4.43
N LEU A 56 1.33 5.58 3.38
CA LEU A 56 2.74 5.99 3.31
C LEU A 56 3.08 6.95 4.45
N GLU A 57 2.18 7.86 4.82
CA GLU A 57 2.37 8.76 5.95
C GLU A 57 2.47 8.00 7.27
N GLU A 58 1.62 6.99 7.50
CA GLU A 58 1.73 6.13 8.68
C GLU A 58 3.06 5.35 8.71
N LEU A 59 3.52 4.84 7.56
CA LEU A 59 4.80 4.13 7.48
C LEU A 59 5.97 5.07 7.82
N LEU A 60 5.95 6.31 7.34
CA LEU A 60 6.93 7.34 7.65
C LEU A 60 6.90 7.70 9.14
N GLU A 61 5.71 7.88 9.71
CA GLU A 61 5.54 8.19 11.12
C GLU A 61 6.11 7.10 12.03
N ARG A 62 5.86 5.84 11.68
CA ARG A 62 6.33 4.66 12.45
C ARG A 62 7.79 4.30 12.17
N GLY A 63 8.44 4.97 11.20
CA GLY A 63 9.82 4.72 10.83
C GLY A 63 10.04 3.39 10.11
N TYR A 64 9.02 2.84 9.45
CA TYR A 64 9.16 1.60 8.69
C TYR A 64 9.89 1.83 7.38
N ARG A 65 10.65 0.83 6.96
CA ARG A 65 11.42 0.92 5.72
C ARG A 65 10.56 0.53 4.54
N ILE A 66 10.23 1.52 3.70
CA ILE A 66 9.50 1.33 2.44
C ILE A 66 10.44 0.70 1.42
N ARG A 67 10.00 -0.37 0.76
CA ARG A 67 10.77 -1.13 -0.24
C ARG A 67 10.35 -0.81 -1.66
N GLY A 68 9.05 -0.60 -1.88
CA GLY A 68 8.53 -0.28 -3.21
C GLY A 68 7.06 0.08 -3.18
N ILE A 69 6.64 0.86 -4.18
CA ILE A 69 5.24 1.17 -4.47
C ILE A 69 4.94 0.61 -5.86
N LYS A 70 3.86 -0.15 -6.00
CA LYS A 70 3.38 -0.70 -7.27
C LYS A 70 2.03 -0.08 -7.60
N HIS A 71 1.75 0.15 -8.88
CA HIS A 71 0.43 0.50 -9.40
C HIS A 71 -0.01 -0.48 -10.49
N GLU A 72 -1.21 -1.03 -10.34
CA GLU A 72 -1.80 -2.04 -11.25
C GLU A 72 -0.86 -3.23 -11.53
N GLY A 73 -0.11 -3.64 -10.50
CA GLY A 73 0.87 -4.73 -10.59
C GLY A 73 2.22 -4.35 -11.21
N ALA A 74 2.39 -3.11 -11.71
CA ALA A 74 3.67 -2.60 -12.20
C ALA A 74 4.39 -1.78 -11.13
N GLN A 75 5.72 -1.83 -11.10
CA GLN A 75 6.51 -0.95 -10.24
C GLN A 75 6.25 0.52 -10.63
N LEU A 76 5.90 1.36 -9.65
CA LEU A 76 5.75 2.80 -9.91
C LEU A 76 7.07 3.38 -10.39
N SER A 77 7.01 4.37 -11.27
CA SER A 77 8.22 5.13 -11.61
C SER A 77 8.77 5.80 -10.35
N GLN A 78 10.10 5.96 -10.27
CA GLN A 78 10.72 6.62 -9.13
C GLN A 78 10.13 8.03 -8.92
N LYS A 79 9.89 8.77 -10.01
CA LYS A 79 9.34 10.12 -9.94
C LYS A 79 7.92 10.15 -9.34
N ASP A 80 7.09 9.19 -9.70
CA ASP A 80 5.73 9.10 -9.16
C ASP A 80 5.76 8.64 -7.70
N GLY A 81 6.68 7.72 -7.35
CA GLY A 81 6.86 7.25 -5.99
C GLY A 81 7.33 8.37 -5.07
N ASP A 82 8.33 9.13 -5.52
CA ASP A 82 8.84 10.32 -4.83
C ASP A 82 7.75 11.38 -4.65
N ARG A 83 6.85 11.53 -5.64
CA ARG A 83 5.71 12.44 -5.52
C ARG A 83 4.76 12.01 -4.40
N MET A 84 4.37 10.74 -4.35
CA MET A 84 3.51 10.22 -3.28
C MET A 84 4.19 10.33 -1.90
N LEU A 85 5.49 10.00 -1.82
CA LEU A 85 6.27 10.15 -0.60
C LEU A 85 6.38 11.61 -0.15
N ARG A 86 6.50 12.56 -1.08
CA ARG A 86 6.52 13.98 -0.77
C ARG A 86 5.17 14.45 -0.22
N THR A 87 4.05 13.99 -0.80
CA THR A 87 2.71 14.26 -0.25
C THR A 87 2.60 13.72 1.18
N ALA A 88 2.92 12.45 1.38
CA ALA A 88 2.87 11.79 2.70
C ALA A 88 3.77 12.49 3.75
N ALA A 89 4.99 12.89 3.37
CA ALA A 89 5.88 13.65 4.24
C ALA A 89 5.33 15.04 4.58
N GLY A 90 4.66 15.69 3.62
CA GLY A 90 3.97 16.97 3.84
C GLY A 90 2.82 16.84 4.83
N MET A 91 1.99 15.79 4.70
CA MET A 91 0.92 15.46 5.64
C MET A 91 1.46 15.21 7.04
N LEU A 92 2.51 14.41 7.18
CA LEU A 92 3.16 14.13 8.47
C LEU A 92 3.69 15.40 9.13
N ALA A 93 4.40 16.23 8.36
CA ALA A 93 4.96 17.48 8.84
C ALA A 93 3.86 18.44 9.31
N SER A 94 2.79 18.60 8.52
CA SER A 94 1.62 19.41 8.87
C SER A 94 0.97 18.92 10.17
N LYS A 95 0.69 17.62 10.30
CA LYS A 95 0.12 17.01 11.52
C LYS A 95 1.01 17.29 12.74
N ARG A 96 2.32 17.10 12.60
CA ARG A 96 3.29 17.30 13.69
C ARG A 96 3.43 18.77 14.07
N LEU A 97 3.39 19.70 13.12
CA LEU A 97 3.41 21.14 13.39
C LEU A 97 2.13 21.59 14.11
N CYS A 98 0.96 21.18 13.61
CA CYS A 98 -0.32 21.48 14.25
C CYS A 98 -0.36 20.96 15.69
N ALA A 99 0.04 19.70 15.90
CA ALA A 99 0.07 19.10 17.23
C ALA A 99 1.09 19.76 18.17
N SER A 100 2.29 20.11 17.67
CA SER A 100 3.36 20.66 18.51
C SER A 100 3.13 22.14 18.87
N LEU A 101 2.50 22.90 17.99
CA LEU A 101 2.25 24.33 18.18
C LEU A 101 0.83 24.63 18.68
N GLY A 102 -0.06 23.63 18.69
CA GLY A 102 -1.47 23.82 19.05
C GLY A 102 -2.24 24.69 18.05
N ILE A 103 -1.81 24.71 16.79
CA ILE A 103 -2.41 25.55 15.73
C ILE A 103 -3.31 24.73 14.82
N LYS A 104 -4.24 25.42 14.16
CA LYS A 104 -5.12 24.81 13.15
C LYS A 104 -4.35 24.59 11.83
N PRO A 105 -4.75 23.59 11.02
CA PRO A 105 -4.13 23.34 9.71
C PRO A 105 -4.19 24.54 8.76
N GLU A 106 -5.23 25.38 8.87
CA GLU A 106 -5.36 26.62 8.10
C GLU A 106 -4.23 27.63 8.43
N GLU A 107 -3.90 27.76 9.71
CA GLU A 107 -2.85 28.65 10.19
C GLU A 107 -1.46 28.08 9.86
N GLU A 108 -1.29 26.77 9.98
CA GLU A 108 -0.08 26.07 9.55
C GLU A 108 0.21 26.34 8.07
N ARG A 109 -0.77 26.09 7.19
CA ARG A 109 -0.66 26.34 5.75
C ARG A 109 -0.29 27.79 5.44
N PHE A 110 -0.85 28.75 6.18
CA PHE A 110 -0.51 30.17 6.02
C PHE A 110 0.93 30.48 6.44
N ARG A 111 1.42 29.87 7.54
CA ARG A 111 2.72 30.17 8.15
C ARG A 111 3.88 29.41 7.52
N PHE A 112 3.66 28.16 7.13
CA PHE A 112 4.71 27.22 6.73
C PHE A 112 4.51 26.67 5.32
N GLY A 113 3.34 26.87 4.73
CA GLY A 113 3.08 26.52 3.33
C GLY A 113 2.91 25.03 3.07
N PHE A 114 2.67 24.19 4.10
CA PHE A 114 2.35 22.80 3.83
C PHE A 114 0.96 22.71 3.19
N THR A 115 0.88 21.94 2.11
CA THR A 115 -0.35 21.62 1.40
C THR A 115 -0.73 20.23 1.85
N ALA A 116 -1.44 20.13 2.97
CA ALA A 116 -2.23 18.93 3.24
C ALA A 116 -3.39 18.85 2.25
#